data_AF-A0A521D0S7-F1
#
_entry.id   AF-A0A521D0S7-F1
#
_cell.length_a   1.000
_cell.length_b   1.000
_cell.length_c   1.000
_cell.angle_alpha   90.00
_cell.angle_beta   90.00
_cell.angle_gamma   90.00
#
_symmetry.space_group_name_H-M   'P 1'
#
loop_
_entity.id
_entity.type
_entity.pdbx_description
1 polymer ?
#
loop_
_entity_poly.entity_id
_entity_poly.type
_entity_poly.pdbx_seq_one_letter_code
_entity_poly.pdbx_strand_id
1 'polypeptide(L)'
;MLRFEDLRVRDNQELDRDFFNRRYRLIAESLSDLDSQLARVNEATDRLVELGLSRVNEVLGPALATASAAAENGFLVATSATELTLTPGLQTTFEITDTPARALFAPTPYVVVTRAGGAVADWAVMRVAGYARVSGGLAGEVVAVNGAIGAAAHADWVISASAGLATSLIAAAVDVTAALSLAQQAAEDAATAALAAQSILNAGPVSSVNGQTGAVALGVGDIPSLTELLAGKAASTHGHGIAQVSNLQAALDGKAATSHGHAIADIANLQAELNGKAEAAHTHAISAITNLQNALDGKAATSHGHAIGDVTGLQTALDGKAAASHTHAISHVTGLQTALDGKAASSHSHAIAEVTGLQAALDAAGAPEASDAQVQALTDQLLMLTTRRVRSASGLIYPSGATNWTPDWASFINASWALPGNRTLNNPVDVIPGTCRTVLVSGTTSTNRTVSFGSYYRGNLPDEAVDSASYILLSLFAVTPTQIIVSHVREGNLV
;
A
#
# COMPACT_ATOMS: atom_id res chain seq x y z
N MET A 1 12.22 43.81 -2.16
CA MET A 1 10.76 43.66 -2.14
C MET A 1 10.15 44.90 -2.76
N LEU A 2 9.46 44.74 -3.89
CA LEU A 2 8.76 45.79 -4.62
C LEU A 2 7.76 46.49 -3.67
N ARG A 3 7.79 47.82 -3.57
CA ARG A 3 6.83 48.57 -2.76
C ARG A 3 5.73 49.14 -3.65
N PHE A 4 4.53 49.28 -3.09
CA PHE A 4 3.40 49.86 -3.83
C PHE A 4 3.71 51.28 -4.33
N GLU A 5 4.50 52.06 -3.58
CA GLU A 5 5.00 53.37 -4.03
C GLU A 5 5.78 53.32 -5.36
N ASP A 6 6.49 52.23 -5.67
CA ASP A 6 7.33 52.11 -6.88
C ASP A 6 6.48 51.94 -8.16
N LEU A 7 5.24 51.48 -8.01
CA LEU A 7 4.27 51.30 -9.09
C LEU A 7 3.26 52.46 -9.19
N ARG A 8 3.25 53.37 -8.22
CA ARG A 8 2.27 54.46 -8.15
C ARG A 8 2.50 55.49 -9.26
N VAL A 9 1.44 55.82 -10.00
CA VAL A 9 1.45 56.93 -10.97
C VAL A 9 1.34 58.25 -10.20
N ARG A 10 2.21 59.23 -10.49
CA ARG A 10 2.11 60.59 -9.92
C ARG A 10 1.25 61.48 -10.81
N ASP A 11 0.63 62.50 -10.23
CA ASP A 11 -0.16 63.47 -10.98
C ASP A 11 0.72 64.20 -12.00
N ASN A 12 0.21 64.39 -13.23
CA ASN A 12 0.92 64.97 -14.38
C ASN A 12 2.17 64.22 -14.86
N GLN A 13 2.33 62.94 -14.52
CA GLN A 13 3.44 62.13 -15.04
C GLN A 13 3.17 61.64 -16.47
N GLU A 14 4.14 61.78 -17.36
CA GLU A 14 4.05 61.31 -18.75
C GLU A 14 4.09 59.78 -18.81
N LEU A 15 3.06 59.18 -19.45
CA LEU A 15 2.85 57.74 -19.53
C LEU A 15 3.38 57.19 -20.86
N ASP A 16 4.70 57.25 -21.02
CA ASP A 16 5.37 56.79 -22.24
C ASP A 16 5.76 55.29 -22.17
N ARG A 17 6.30 54.78 -23.28
CA ARG A 17 6.73 53.37 -23.37
C ARG A 17 7.79 53.03 -22.33
N ASP A 18 8.69 53.95 -22.03
CA ASP A 18 9.78 53.73 -21.08
C ASP A 18 9.29 53.68 -19.63
N PHE A 19 8.27 54.46 -19.29
CA PHE A 19 7.55 54.39 -18.02
C PHE A 19 6.97 53.00 -17.77
N PHE A 20 6.24 52.43 -18.73
CA PHE A 20 5.67 51.09 -18.61
C PHE A 20 6.76 50.01 -18.59
N ASN A 21 7.77 50.10 -19.45
CA ASN A 21 8.87 49.14 -19.51
C ASN A 21 9.63 49.03 -18.18
N ARG A 22 9.92 50.15 -17.51
CA ARG A 22 10.58 50.14 -16.19
C ARG A 22 9.77 49.39 -15.14
N ARG A 23 8.44 49.55 -15.14
CA ARG A 23 7.55 48.88 -14.17
C ARG A 23 7.35 47.41 -14.47
N TYR A 24 7.16 47.06 -15.74
CA TYR A 24 7.10 45.65 -16.12
C TYR A 24 8.39 44.92 -15.77
N ARG A 25 9.55 45.58 -15.93
CA ARG A 25 10.83 45.04 -15.48
C ARG A 25 10.88 44.82 -13.97
N LEU A 26 10.48 45.81 -13.17
CA LEU A 26 10.45 45.68 -11.70
C LEU A 26 9.52 44.57 -11.21
N ILE A 27 8.36 44.41 -11.87
CA ILE A 27 7.42 43.31 -11.59
C ILE A 27 8.05 41.96 -11.95
N ALA A 28 8.68 41.85 -13.12
CA ALA A 28 9.35 40.62 -13.55
C ALA A 28 10.50 40.23 -12.61
N GLU A 29 11.32 41.20 -12.17
CA GLU A 29 12.38 40.99 -11.18
C GLU A 29 11.80 40.53 -9.82
N SER A 30 10.68 41.12 -9.38
CA SER A 30 10.01 40.70 -8.14
C SER A 30 9.37 39.31 -8.22
N LEU A 31 8.82 38.93 -9.36
CA LEU A 31 8.29 37.57 -9.60
C LEU A 31 9.42 36.54 -9.60
N SER A 32 10.55 36.86 -10.23
CA SER A 32 11.73 36.00 -10.22
C SER A 32 12.32 35.80 -8.82
N ASP A 33 12.33 36.85 -7.98
CA ASP A 33 12.74 36.73 -6.57
C ASP A 33 11.74 35.88 -5.76
N LEU A 34 10.44 36.03 -5.99
CA LEU A 34 9.41 35.19 -5.37
C LEU A 34 9.54 33.71 -5.76
N ASP A 35 9.78 33.41 -7.03
CA ASP A 35 10.02 32.03 -7.48
C ASP A 35 11.27 31.44 -6.80
N SER A 36 12.32 32.26 -6.63
CA SER A 36 13.54 31.87 -5.93
C SER A 36 13.33 31.66 -4.42
N GLN A 37 12.41 32.43 -3.80
CA GLN A 37 12.01 32.21 -2.40
C GLN A 37 11.16 30.94 -2.26
N LEU A 38 10.21 30.71 -3.17
CA LEU A 38 9.38 29.51 -3.19
C LEU A 38 10.22 28.25 -3.36
N ALA A 39 11.20 28.26 -4.25
CA ALA A 39 12.14 27.16 -4.43
C ALA A 39 12.89 26.82 -3.12
N ARG A 40 13.35 27.85 -2.38
CA ARG A 40 14.01 27.66 -1.08
C ARG A 40 13.07 27.08 -0.02
N VAL A 41 11.81 27.51 0.00
CA VAL A 41 10.81 26.99 0.96
C VAL A 41 10.46 25.53 0.65
N ASN A 42 10.33 25.18 -0.63
CA ASN A 42 10.10 23.79 -1.03
C ASN A 42 11.28 22.90 -0.63
N GLU A 43 12.52 23.33 -0.91
CA GLU A 43 13.71 22.58 -0.50
C GLU A 43 13.81 22.42 1.02
N ALA A 44 13.48 23.46 1.79
CA ALA A 44 13.44 23.38 3.25
C ALA A 44 12.35 22.41 3.74
N THR A 45 11.20 22.38 3.06
CA THR A 45 10.10 21.46 3.36
C THR A 45 10.51 20.01 3.10
N ASP A 46 11.14 19.74 1.96
CA ASP A 46 11.63 18.40 1.60
C ASP A 46 12.66 17.90 2.62
N ARG A 47 13.60 18.76 3.03
CA ARG A 47 14.58 18.43 4.08
C ARG A 47 13.93 18.13 5.43
N LEU A 48 12.87 18.86 5.80
CA LEU A 48 12.14 18.61 7.05
C LEU A 48 11.36 17.30 6.99
N VAL A 49 10.75 16.98 5.86
CA VAL A 49 10.04 15.71 5.63
C VAL A 49 11.02 14.54 5.72
N GLU A 50 12.17 14.63 5.05
CA GLU A 50 13.21 13.59 5.08
C GLU A 50 13.78 13.38 6.49
N LEU A 51 14.10 14.47 7.20
CA LEU A 51 14.56 14.41 8.59
C LEU A 51 13.48 13.83 9.52
N GLY A 52 12.22 14.19 9.31
CA GLY A 52 11.08 13.67 10.04
C GLY A 52 10.93 12.16 9.86
N LEU A 53 10.97 11.68 8.62
CA LEU A 53 10.93 10.25 8.28
C LEU A 53 12.10 9.48 8.90
N SER A 54 13.32 10.02 8.83
CA SER A 54 14.50 9.39 9.43
C SER A 54 14.34 9.25 10.95
N ARG A 55 13.94 10.33 11.64
CA ARG A 55 13.74 10.30 13.10
C ARG A 55 12.61 9.38 13.52
N VAL A 56 11.52 9.34 12.75
CA VAL A 56 10.41 8.41 13.00
C VAL A 56 10.90 6.97 12.88
N ASN A 57 11.70 6.63 11.87
CA ASN A 57 12.25 5.28 11.72
C ASN A 57 13.26 4.91 12.82
N GLU A 58 14.13 5.85 13.22
CA GLU A 58 15.09 5.64 14.31
C GLU A 58 14.43 5.42 15.67
N VAL A 59 13.24 6.00 15.90
CA VAL A 59 12.51 5.88 17.17
C VAL A 59 11.53 4.69 17.14
N LEU A 60 10.77 4.52 16.06
CA LEU A 60 9.74 3.49 15.98
C LEU A 60 10.31 2.10 15.70
N GLY A 61 11.42 2.00 14.96
CA GLY A 61 12.05 0.70 14.66
C GLY A 61 12.44 -0.07 15.94
N PRO A 62 13.26 0.52 16.83
CA PRO A 62 13.64 -0.12 18.10
C PRO A 62 12.46 -0.34 19.05
N ALA A 63 11.49 0.57 19.08
CA ALA A 63 10.29 0.42 19.91
C ALA A 63 9.42 -0.75 19.45
N LEU A 64 9.24 -0.92 18.14
CA LEU A 64 8.49 -2.04 17.56
C LEU A 64 9.21 -3.37 17.80
N ALA A 65 10.54 -3.42 17.65
CA ALA A 65 11.33 -4.60 17.97
C ALA A 65 11.20 -5.00 19.46
N THR A 66 11.19 -4.00 20.36
CA THR A 66 11.00 -4.22 21.79
C THR A 66 9.59 -4.73 22.11
N ALA A 67 8.56 -4.18 21.46
CA ALA A 67 7.18 -4.60 21.63
C ALA A 67 6.91 -6.01 21.08
N SER A 68 7.48 -6.36 19.92
CA SER A 68 7.41 -7.71 19.34
C SER A 68 8.12 -8.73 20.23
N ALA A 69 9.32 -8.41 20.74
CA ALA A 69 10.03 -9.29 21.67
C ALA A 69 9.24 -9.50 22.99
N ALA A 70 8.57 -8.47 23.50
CA ALA A 70 7.70 -8.57 24.66
C ALA A 70 6.45 -9.43 24.40
N ALA A 71 5.90 -9.36 23.19
CA ALA A 71 4.74 -10.16 22.78
C ALA A 71 5.11 -11.65 22.55
N GLU A 72 6.28 -11.94 21.97
CA GLU A 72 6.70 -13.31 21.62
C GLU A 72 7.26 -14.08 22.83
N ASN A 73 8.15 -13.47 23.62
CA ASN A 73 8.84 -14.16 24.71
C ASN A 73 8.16 -14.00 26.07
N GLY A 74 7.29 -12.99 26.22
CA GLY A 74 6.64 -12.66 27.49
C GLY A 74 7.62 -12.13 28.56
N PHE A 75 7.11 -11.30 29.46
CA PHE A 75 7.92 -10.66 30.53
C PHE A 75 8.42 -11.65 31.62
N LEU A 76 7.95 -12.90 31.56
CA LEU A 76 7.96 -13.83 32.67
C LEU A 76 8.99 -14.95 32.53
N VAL A 77 9.59 -15.16 31.36
CA VAL A 77 10.52 -16.28 31.11
C VAL A 77 11.84 -15.75 30.56
N ALA A 78 12.95 -16.28 31.08
CA ALA A 78 14.29 -16.03 30.58
C ALA A 78 15.08 -17.34 30.48
N THR A 79 16.08 -17.39 29.60
CA THR A 79 16.97 -18.55 29.45
C THR A 79 18.38 -18.20 29.91
N SER A 80 19.11 -19.20 30.41
CA SER A 80 20.50 -19.03 30.84
C SER A 80 21.34 -20.24 30.44
N ALA A 81 22.55 -19.95 29.96
CA ALA A 81 23.55 -20.95 29.61
C ALA A 81 24.62 -21.16 30.69
N THR A 82 24.45 -20.59 31.89
CA THR A 82 25.43 -20.71 32.97
C THR A 82 25.52 -22.14 33.47
N GLU A 83 26.68 -22.77 33.32
CA GLU A 83 26.89 -24.15 33.75
C GLU A 83 26.91 -24.25 35.29
N LEU A 84 25.90 -24.90 35.87
CA LEU A 84 25.72 -25.00 37.33
C LEU A 84 25.15 -26.36 37.73
N THR A 85 25.47 -26.84 38.94
CA THR A 85 24.76 -27.93 39.60
C THR A 85 23.91 -27.34 40.72
N LEU A 86 22.59 -27.47 40.65
CA LEU A 86 21.69 -26.83 41.61
C LEU A 86 21.53 -27.66 42.88
N THR A 87 21.98 -27.13 44.01
CA THR A 87 21.79 -27.72 45.33
C THR A 87 21.07 -26.73 46.26
N PRO A 88 20.18 -27.17 47.16
CA PRO A 88 19.59 -26.28 48.16
C PRO A 88 20.66 -25.55 48.98
N GLY A 89 20.48 -24.24 49.19
CA GLY A 89 21.43 -23.34 49.85
C GLY A 89 22.53 -22.77 48.93
N LEU A 90 22.60 -23.16 47.65
CA LEU A 90 23.59 -22.63 46.72
C LEU A 90 23.32 -21.15 46.41
N GLN A 91 24.27 -20.27 46.74
CA GLN A 91 24.28 -18.90 46.25
C GLN A 91 25.01 -18.82 44.91
N THR A 92 24.35 -18.31 43.89
CA THR A 92 24.89 -18.27 42.53
C THR A 92 24.30 -17.10 41.73
N THR A 93 24.86 -16.86 40.55
CA THR A 93 24.36 -15.89 39.57
C THR A 93 24.16 -16.58 38.23
N PHE A 94 22.94 -16.54 37.71
CA PHE A 94 22.67 -16.94 36.33
C PHE A 94 22.94 -15.77 35.37
N GLU A 95 23.57 -16.05 34.25
CA GLU A 95 23.77 -15.09 33.16
C GLU A 95 22.65 -15.28 32.13
N ILE A 96 21.79 -14.27 32.01
CA ILE A 96 20.73 -14.23 30.99
C ILE A 96 21.39 -13.78 29.68
N THR A 97 21.61 -14.74 28.79
CA THR A 97 22.33 -14.55 27.52
C THR A 97 21.47 -13.94 26.40
N ASP A 98 20.15 -14.00 26.51
CA ASP A 98 19.25 -13.50 25.47
C ASP A 98 19.02 -11.98 25.58
N THR A 99 19.45 -11.21 24.58
CA THR A 99 19.54 -9.75 24.64
C THR A 99 18.18 -9.04 24.72
N PRO A 100 17.14 -9.43 23.95
CA PRO A 100 15.79 -8.88 24.07
C PRO A 100 15.08 -9.32 25.36
N ALA A 101 15.15 -10.61 25.73
CA ALA A 101 14.55 -11.11 26.95
C ALA A 101 15.19 -10.51 28.22
N ARG A 102 16.50 -10.25 28.20
CA ARG A 102 17.25 -9.65 29.32
C ARG A 102 16.69 -8.28 29.73
N ALA A 103 16.35 -7.43 28.76
CA ALA A 103 15.80 -6.11 29.04
C ALA A 103 14.39 -6.19 29.64
N LEU A 104 13.59 -7.17 29.21
CA LEU A 104 12.16 -7.30 29.52
C LEU A 104 11.86 -8.17 30.74
N PHE A 105 12.74 -9.13 31.07
CA PHE A 105 12.54 -10.07 32.17
C PHE A 105 12.38 -9.35 33.51
N ALA A 106 11.27 -9.59 34.20
CA ALA A 106 10.97 -8.97 35.49
C ALA A 106 10.86 -10.06 36.57
N PRO A 107 11.99 -10.46 37.19
CA PRO A 107 11.97 -11.52 38.20
C PRO A 107 11.15 -11.10 39.42
N THR A 108 10.28 -11.98 39.88
CA THR A 108 9.67 -11.90 41.21
C THR A 108 10.69 -12.24 42.29
N PRO A 109 10.42 -11.95 43.59
CA PRO A 109 11.33 -12.29 44.69
C PRO A 109 11.77 -13.76 44.74
N TYR A 110 10.97 -14.65 44.15
CA TYR A 110 11.32 -16.04 43.88
C TYR A 110 11.12 -16.33 42.40
N VAL A 111 11.95 -17.18 41.81
CA VAL A 111 11.81 -17.67 40.44
C VAL A 111 11.88 -19.18 40.42
N VAL A 112 11.20 -19.81 39.46
CA VAL A 112 11.33 -21.25 39.21
C VAL A 112 12.36 -21.46 38.13
N VAL A 113 13.29 -22.38 38.35
CA VAL A 113 14.32 -22.77 37.39
C VAL A 113 14.03 -24.19 36.94
N THR A 114 13.88 -24.40 35.65
CA THR A 114 13.70 -25.70 34.99
C THR A 114 14.71 -25.85 33.86
N ARG A 115 14.64 -26.96 33.13
CA ARG A 115 15.44 -27.21 31.93
C ARG A 115 14.58 -27.20 30.68
N ALA A 116 15.13 -26.73 29.56
CA ALA A 116 14.43 -26.65 28.28
C ALA A 116 13.94 -28.02 27.74
N GLY A 117 14.56 -29.12 28.18
CA GLY A 117 14.14 -30.50 27.86
C GLY A 117 14.06 -31.44 29.07
N GLY A 118 13.97 -30.89 30.29
CA GLY A 118 13.87 -31.68 31.52
C GLY A 118 12.48 -32.29 31.73
N ALA A 119 12.36 -33.27 32.63
CA ALA A 119 11.05 -33.76 33.02
C ALA A 119 10.26 -32.65 33.73
N VAL A 120 8.93 -32.68 33.63
CA VAL A 120 8.07 -31.67 34.29
C VAL A 120 8.23 -31.68 35.82
N ALA A 121 8.64 -32.81 36.39
CA ALA A 121 8.93 -32.96 37.82
C ALA A 121 10.28 -32.35 38.23
N ASP A 122 11.17 -32.06 37.28
CA ASP A 122 12.52 -31.54 37.54
C ASP A 122 12.48 -30.01 37.59
N TRP A 123 12.49 -29.46 38.79
CA TRP A 123 12.45 -28.01 39.01
C TRP A 123 13.24 -27.61 40.25
N ALA A 124 13.70 -26.37 40.27
CA ALA A 124 14.30 -25.72 41.41
C ALA A 124 13.63 -24.36 41.66
N VAL A 125 13.65 -23.87 42.89
CA VAL A 125 13.21 -22.52 43.23
C VAL A 125 14.42 -21.74 43.71
N MET A 126 14.60 -20.55 43.14
CA MET A 126 15.65 -19.62 43.53
C MET A 126 15.03 -18.34 44.11
N ARG A 127 15.49 -17.93 45.29
CA ARG A 127 15.21 -16.62 45.87
C ARG A 127 16.12 -15.59 45.21
N VAL A 128 15.53 -14.58 44.60
CA VAL A 128 16.25 -13.54 43.87
C VAL A 128 16.79 -12.51 44.84
N ALA A 129 18.11 -12.30 44.81
CA ALA A 129 18.79 -11.23 45.55
C ALA A 129 18.87 -9.94 44.73
N GLY A 130 19.00 -10.05 43.41
CA GLY A 130 19.01 -8.90 42.51
C GLY A 130 19.17 -9.30 41.05
N TYR A 131 18.74 -8.41 40.15
CA TYR A 131 18.87 -8.61 38.70
C TYR A 131 19.47 -7.39 38.02
N ALA A 132 20.66 -7.58 37.44
CA ALA A 132 21.38 -6.54 36.73
C ALA A 132 21.07 -6.60 35.22
N ARG A 133 20.10 -5.80 34.77
CA ARG A 133 19.60 -5.80 33.36
C ARG A 133 20.67 -5.54 32.30
N VAL A 134 21.71 -4.79 32.61
CA VAL A 134 22.78 -4.44 31.64
C VAL A 134 23.71 -5.62 31.41
N SER A 135 24.16 -6.28 32.48
CA SER A 135 25.06 -7.44 32.42
C SER A 135 24.32 -8.77 32.24
N GLY A 136 23.04 -8.86 32.58
CA GLY A 136 22.25 -10.09 32.53
C GLY A 136 22.40 -10.98 33.77
N GLY A 137 23.15 -10.54 34.79
CA GLY A 137 23.34 -11.30 36.03
C GLY A 137 22.10 -11.31 36.91
N LEU A 138 21.50 -12.50 37.10
CA LEU A 138 20.44 -12.78 38.06
C LEU A 138 21.02 -13.52 39.27
N ALA A 139 21.28 -12.77 40.34
CA ALA A 139 21.89 -13.28 41.56
C ALA A 139 20.81 -13.78 42.53
N GLY A 140 21.07 -14.90 43.22
CA GLY A 140 20.13 -15.47 44.16
C GLY A 140 20.65 -16.69 44.89
N GLU A 141 19.76 -17.28 45.69
CA GLU A 141 20.01 -18.51 46.45
C GLU A 141 18.98 -19.58 46.06
N VAL A 142 19.43 -20.78 45.75
CA VAL A 142 18.56 -21.93 45.48
C VAL A 142 17.95 -22.40 46.81
N VAL A 143 16.64 -22.26 46.98
CA VAL A 143 15.94 -22.59 48.23
C VAL A 143 15.33 -23.99 48.22
N ALA A 144 15.03 -24.53 47.04
CA ALA A 144 14.47 -25.87 46.90
C ALA A 144 14.86 -26.48 45.56
N VAL A 145 15.01 -27.79 45.53
CA VAL A 145 15.29 -28.60 44.34
C VAL A 145 14.42 -29.84 44.40
N ASN A 146 13.77 -30.19 43.29
CA ASN A 146 12.93 -31.37 43.15
C ASN A 146 13.32 -32.15 41.89
N GLY A 147 13.26 -33.48 41.99
CA GLY A 147 13.66 -34.38 40.91
C GLY A 147 15.17 -34.44 40.72
N ALA A 148 15.61 -34.75 39.50
CA ALA A 148 17.00 -35.01 39.16
C ALA A 148 17.78 -33.75 38.70
N ILE A 149 17.14 -32.58 38.70
CA ILE A 149 17.72 -31.32 38.18
C ILE A 149 19.02 -30.88 38.88
N GLY A 150 19.24 -31.33 40.12
CA GLY A 150 20.44 -31.04 40.91
C GLY A 150 21.52 -32.13 40.87
N ALA A 151 21.32 -33.21 40.10
CA ALA A 151 22.23 -34.37 40.13
C ALA A 151 23.53 -34.15 39.33
N ALA A 152 23.54 -33.21 38.39
CA ALA A 152 24.70 -32.91 37.55
C ALA A 152 24.70 -31.42 37.15
N ALA A 153 25.79 -30.99 36.51
CA ALA A 153 25.87 -29.65 35.93
C ALA A 153 25.03 -29.56 34.65
N HIS A 154 24.29 -28.46 34.49
CA HIS A 154 23.48 -28.17 33.30
C HIS A 154 23.67 -26.71 32.86
N ALA A 155 23.35 -26.43 31.60
CA ALA A 155 23.57 -25.14 30.94
C ALA A 155 22.39 -24.77 29.99
N ASP A 156 21.22 -25.36 30.20
CA ASP A 156 20.02 -25.18 29.37
C ASP A 156 18.83 -24.74 30.24
N TRP A 157 19.07 -23.72 31.06
CA TRP A 157 18.12 -23.26 32.07
C TRP A 157 16.99 -22.45 31.48
N VAL A 158 15.79 -22.67 31.99
CA VAL A 158 14.59 -21.87 31.75
C VAL A 158 14.12 -21.34 33.10
N ILE A 159 14.04 -20.02 33.23
CA ILE A 159 13.77 -19.31 34.48
C ILE A 159 12.45 -18.56 34.36
N SER A 160 11.49 -18.88 35.23
CA SER A 160 10.15 -18.30 35.24
C SER A 160 9.90 -17.43 36.48
N ALA A 161 9.34 -16.24 36.27
CA ALA A 161 8.93 -15.28 37.30
C ALA A 161 7.55 -15.56 37.92
N SER A 162 7.01 -16.77 37.78
CA SER A 162 5.67 -17.15 38.25
C SER A 162 5.61 -17.74 39.68
N ALA A 163 6.68 -17.61 40.48
CA ALA A 163 6.81 -18.37 41.74
C ALA A 163 5.93 -17.89 42.92
N GLY A 164 5.23 -16.75 42.80
CA GLY A 164 4.47 -16.15 43.90
C GLY A 164 3.34 -17.02 44.49
N LEU A 165 2.82 -17.99 43.73
CA LEU A 165 1.81 -18.97 44.20
C LEU A 165 2.43 -20.33 44.59
N ALA A 166 3.69 -20.58 44.25
CA ALA A 166 4.33 -21.88 44.41
C ALA A 166 4.85 -22.11 45.84
N THR A 167 5.31 -21.08 46.53
CA THR A 167 5.96 -21.19 47.86
C THR A 167 5.02 -21.68 48.96
N SER A 168 3.77 -21.23 49.01
CA SER A 168 2.80 -21.68 50.02
C SER A 168 2.35 -23.13 49.78
N LEU A 169 2.20 -23.52 48.52
CA LEU A 169 1.83 -24.89 48.15
C LEU A 169 2.99 -25.87 48.36
N ILE A 170 4.22 -25.43 48.09
CA ILE A 170 5.43 -26.25 48.24
C ILE A 170 5.87 -26.38 49.71
N ALA A 171 5.76 -25.32 50.53
CA ALA A 171 5.98 -25.43 51.97
C ALA A 171 4.98 -26.40 52.62
N ALA A 172 3.70 -26.31 52.23
CA ALA A 172 2.67 -27.24 52.67
C ALA A 172 2.95 -28.69 52.24
N ALA A 173 3.48 -28.91 51.03
CA ALA A 173 3.83 -30.25 50.55
C ALA A 173 5.03 -30.86 51.31
N VAL A 174 6.01 -30.04 51.71
CA VAL A 174 7.15 -30.47 52.54
C VAL A 174 6.68 -30.84 53.96
N ASP A 175 5.81 -30.02 54.56
CA ASP A 175 5.23 -30.31 55.88
C ASP A 175 4.38 -31.59 55.88
N VAL A 176 3.60 -31.83 54.82
CA VAL A 176 2.82 -33.07 54.65
C VAL A 176 3.72 -34.29 54.52
N THR A 177 4.85 -34.18 53.80
CA THR A 177 5.81 -35.29 53.64
C THR A 177 6.54 -35.60 54.94
N ALA A 178 6.91 -34.57 55.71
CA ALA A 178 7.51 -34.75 57.04
C ALA A 178 6.53 -35.38 58.05
N ALA A 179 5.26 -34.97 58.02
CA ALA A 179 4.21 -35.57 58.86
C ALA A 179 3.94 -37.04 58.51
N LEU A 180 4.00 -37.41 57.23
CA LEU A 180 3.85 -38.78 56.78
C LEU A 180 4.98 -39.69 57.29
N SER A 181 6.23 -39.22 57.28
CA SER A 181 7.38 -39.98 57.80
C SER A 181 7.27 -40.21 59.32
N LEU A 182 6.81 -39.22 60.08
CA LEU A 182 6.58 -39.33 61.52
C LEU A 182 5.45 -40.33 61.85
N ALA A 183 4.38 -40.34 61.06
CA ALA A 183 3.27 -41.27 61.22
C ALA A 183 3.67 -42.73 60.94
N GLN A 184 4.54 -42.96 59.94
CA GLN A 184 5.07 -44.29 59.62
C GLN A 184 5.96 -44.82 60.76
N GLN A 185 6.84 -43.99 61.32
CA GLN A 185 7.68 -44.37 62.46
C GLN A 185 6.84 -44.76 63.70
N ALA A 186 5.79 -43.98 64.00
CA ALA A 186 4.90 -44.27 65.13
C ALA A 186 4.11 -45.59 64.96
N ALA A 187 3.79 -45.99 63.72
CA ALA A 187 3.13 -47.26 63.43
C ALA A 187 4.07 -48.46 63.68
N GLU A 188 5.36 -48.33 63.36
CA GLU A 188 6.38 -49.36 63.63
C GLU A 188 6.66 -49.52 65.13
N ASP A 189 6.71 -48.42 65.88
CA ASP A 189 6.86 -48.44 67.34
C ASP A 189 5.66 -49.13 68.02
N ALA A 190 4.44 -48.86 67.53
CA ALA A 190 3.23 -49.51 68.03
C ALA A 190 3.21 -51.03 67.73
N ALA A 191 3.69 -51.46 66.56
CA ALA A 191 3.81 -52.87 66.21
C ALA A 191 4.83 -53.59 67.13
N THR A 192 5.95 -52.92 67.45
CA THR A 192 6.98 -53.44 68.36
C THR A 192 6.46 -53.55 69.80
N ALA A 193 5.71 -52.56 70.28
CA ALA A 193 5.07 -52.58 71.59
C ALA A 193 4.00 -53.68 71.72
N ALA A 194 3.22 -53.94 70.66
CA ALA A 194 2.23 -55.02 70.63
C ALA A 194 2.89 -56.41 70.75
N LEU A 195 4.01 -56.64 70.06
CA LEU A 195 4.79 -57.88 70.16
C LEU A 195 5.38 -58.07 71.56
N ALA A 196 5.87 -56.98 72.19
CA ALA A 196 6.38 -57.01 73.56
C ALA A 196 5.28 -57.36 74.58
N ALA A 197 4.10 -56.76 74.46
CA ALA A 197 2.94 -57.05 75.31
C ALA A 197 2.47 -58.51 75.15
N GLN A 198 2.48 -59.06 73.93
CA GLN A 198 2.15 -60.46 73.68
C GLN A 198 3.16 -61.42 74.35
N SER A 199 4.45 -61.06 74.39
CA SER A 199 5.47 -61.86 75.08
C SER A 199 5.30 -61.87 76.61
N ILE A 200 4.83 -60.76 77.19
CA ILE A 200 4.57 -60.63 78.63
C ILE A 200 3.33 -61.43 79.05
N LEU A 201 2.27 -61.41 78.23
CA LEU A 201 1.07 -62.22 78.45
C LEU A 201 1.38 -63.73 78.39
N ASN A 202 2.29 -64.14 77.51
CA ASN A 202 2.73 -65.53 77.40
C ASN A 202 3.68 -65.97 78.55
N ALA A 203 4.20 -65.03 79.34
CA ALA A 203 5.12 -65.26 80.46
C ALA A 203 4.49 -64.96 81.85
N GLY A 204 3.16 -64.83 81.93
CA GLY A 204 2.44 -64.43 83.15
C GLY A 204 2.67 -65.35 84.37
N PRO A 205 2.63 -64.80 85.61
CA PRO A 205 3.21 -65.42 86.81
C PRO A 205 2.40 -66.55 87.49
N VAL A 206 1.29 -67.04 86.92
CA VAL A 206 0.41 -68.01 87.60
C VAL A 206 0.46 -69.36 86.90
N SER A 207 1.25 -70.29 87.43
CA SER A 207 1.39 -71.66 86.92
C SER A 207 0.53 -72.70 87.64
N SER A 208 -0.16 -72.35 88.73
CA SER A 208 -1.14 -73.24 89.41
C SER A 208 -2.04 -72.47 90.39
N VAL A 209 -3.28 -72.92 90.59
CA VAL A 209 -4.15 -72.53 91.71
C VAL A 209 -4.60 -73.79 92.43
N ASN A 210 -4.31 -73.91 93.73
CA ASN A 210 -4.62 -75.07 94.59
C ASN A 210 -4.14 -76.44 94.07
N GLY A 211 -2.95 -76.48 93.45
CA GLY A 211 -2.30 -77.73 93.01
C GLY A 211 -2.75 -78.29 91.67
N GLN A 212 -3.68 -77.65 90.95
CA GLN A 212 -4.06 -78.05 89.60
C GLN A 212 -3.22 -77.31 88.54
N THR A 213 -2.77 -78.04 87.51
CA THR A 213 -2.00 -77.54 86.36
C THR A 213 -2.73 -77.90 85.04
N GLY A 214 -2.79 -76.95 84.09
CA GLY A 214 -3.51 -77.09 82.82
C GLY A 214 -4.69 -76.12 82.67
N ALA A 215 -5.56 -76.33 81.68
CA ALA A 215 -6.79 -75.53 81.50
C ALA A 215 -7.77 -75.80 82.66
N VAL A 216 -7.75 -74.96 83.69
CA VAL A 216 -8.62 -75.09 84.87
C VAL A 216 -9.95 -74.38 84.59
N ALA A 217 -11.03 -75.15 84.46
CA ALA A 217 -12.39 -74.63 84.49
C ALA A 217 -12.88 -74.59 85.94
N LEU A 218 -13.03 -73.39 86.50
CA LEU A 218 -13.54 -73.19 87.85
C LEU A 218 -15.08 -73.14 87.84
N GLY A 219 -15.70 -73.97 88.68
CA GLY A 219 -17.13 -73.94 88.95
C GLY A 219 -17.44 -73.22 90.26
N VAL A 220 -18.68 -72.74 90.39
CA VAL A 220 -19.17 -72.05 91.62
C VAL A 220 -19.05 -72.88 92.90
N GLY A 221 -18.86 -74.20 92.79
CA GLY A 221 -18.64 -75.11 93.93
C GLY A 221 -17.22 -75.08 94.51
N ASP A 222 -16.25 -74.52 93.79
CA ASP A 222 -14.84 -74.51 94.18
C ASP A 222 -14.49 -73.38 95.17
N ILE A 223 -15.49 -72.54 95.50
CA ILE A 223 -15.37 -71.42 96.45
C ILE A 223 -16.43 -71.61 97.54
N PRO A 224 -16.08 -72.21 98.69
CA PRO A 224 -16.99 -72.35 99.82
C PRO A 224 -17.54 -70.99 100.24
N SER A 225 -18.84 -70.92 100.55
CA SER A 225 -19.62 -69.71 100.94
C SER A 225 -19.95 -68.68 99.85
N LEU A 226 -19.54 -68.89 98.59
CA LEU A 226 -19.82 -67.94 97.50
C LEU A 226 -21.33 -67.73 97.27
N THR A 227 -22.12 -68.80 97.28
CA THR A 227 -23.59 -68.75 97.09
C THR A 227 -24.29 -67.95 98.20
N GLU A 228 -23.78 -68.01 99.42
CA GLU A 228 -24.34 -67.34 100.60
C GLU A 228 -23.95 -65.85 100.64
N LEU A 229 -22.71 -65.53 100.25
CA LEU A 229 -22.23 -64.14 100.11
C LEU A 229 -22.89 -63.40 98.94
N LEU A 230 -23.23 -64.08 97.85
CA LEU A 230 -23.85 -63.46 96.67
C LEU A 230 -25.35 -63.16 96.89
N ALA A 231 -26.06 -64.01 97.63
CA ALA A 231 -27.47 -63.78 97.99
C ALA A 231 -27.66 -62.56 98.92
N GLY A 232 -26.68 -62.26 99.78
CA GLY A 232 -26.71 -61.08 100.67
C GLY A 232 -26.43 -59.74 99.98
N LYS A 233 -25.80 -59.74 98.80
CA LYS A 233 -25.41 -58.51 98.08
C LYS A 233 -26.49 -57.91 97.18
N ALA A 234 -27.55 -58.67 96.88
CA ALA A 234 -28.61 -58.24 95.95
C ALA A 234 -29.75 -57.41 96.60
N ALA A 235 -29.80 -57.30 97.93
CA ALA A 235 -30.95 -56.74 98.64
C ALA A 235 -30.87 -55.24 99.00
N SER A 236 -29.84 -54.49 98.59
CA SER A 236 -29.92 -53.02 98.63
C SER A 236 -29.53 -52.44 97.29
N THR A 237 -30.49 -51.76 96.66
CA THR A 237 -30.35 -50.93 95.46
C THR A 237 -28.92 -50.46 95.21
N HIS A 238 -28.26 -51.02 94.21
CA HIS A 238 -27.05 -50.43 93.66
C HIS A 238 -27.25 -50.21 92.16
N GLY A 239 -26.97 -49.00 91.72
CA GLY A 239 -26.83 -48.64 90.32
C GLY A 239 -25.38 -48.27 90.05
N HIS A 240 -24.99 -48.32 88.78
CA HIS A 240 -23.67 -47.88 88.34
C HIS A 240 -23.83 -46.62 87.48
N GLY A 241 -23.01 -45.59 87.77
CA GLY A 241 -22.79 -44.51 86.82
C GLY A 241 -21.99 -45.01 85.63
N ILE A 242 -22.17 -44.41 84.45
CA ILE A 242 -21.56 -44.86 83.19
C ILE A 242 -20.04 -45.11 83.27
N ALA A 243 -19.31 -44.29 84.05
CA ALA A 243 -17.86 -44.40 84.22
C ALA A 243 -17.41 -45.63 85.03
N GLN A 244 -18.33 -46.28 85.76
CA GLN A 244 -18.02 -47.44 86.61
C GLN A 244 -18.06 -48.75 85.84
N VAL A 245 -18.51 -48.75 84.58
CA VAL A 245 -18.49 -49.90 83.69
C VAL A 245 -17.51 -49.62 82.56
N SER A 246 -16.34 -50.26 82.60
CA SER A 246 -15.30 -50.08 81.59
C SER A 246 -15.86 -50.38 80.19
N ASN A 247 -15.57 -49.50 79.24
CA ASN A 247 -16.10 -49.49 77.87
C ASN A 247 -17.61 -49.21 77.71
N LEU A 248 -18.40 -49.00 78.77
CA LEU A 248 -19.82 -48.66 78.63
C LEU A 248 -20.02 -47.27 78.02
N GLN A 249 -19.18 -46.29 78.38
CA GLN A 249 -19.15 -44.98 77.72
C GLN A 249 -18.87 -45.13 76.22
N ALA A 250 -17.83 -45.88 75.84
CA ALA A 250 -17.52 -46.14 74.43
C ALA A 250 -18.61 -46.94 73.69
N ALA A 251 -19.27 -47.89 74.35
CA ALA A 251 -20.37 -48.67 73.78
C ALA A 251 -21.66 -47.85 73.62
N LEU A 252 -21.91 -46.88 74.51
CA LEU A 252 -23.04 -45.95 74.41
C LEU A 252 -22.76 -44.83 73.41
N ASP A 253 -21.55 -44.30 73.38
CA ASP A 253 -21.06 -43.37 72.36
C ASP A 253 -21.09 -44.02 70.97
N GLY A 254 -20.90 -45.35 70.89
CA GLY A 254 -21.07 -46.13 69.66
C GLY A 254 -22.52 -46.56 69.33
N LYS A 255 -23.46 -46.42 70.28
CA LYS A 255 -24.90 -46.68 70.09
C LYS A 255 -25.65 -45.45 69.55
N ALA A 256 -25.10 -44.25 69.76
CA ALA A 256 -25.43 -43.11 68.92
C ALA A 256 -24.82 -43.41 67.55
N ALA A 257 -25.65 -43.84 66.61
CA ALA A 257 -25.19 -44.20 65.28
C ALA A 257 -24.30 -43.09 64.71
N THR A 258 -23.06 -43.44 64.33
CA THR A 258 -22.13 -42.60 63.58
C THR A 258 -22.72 -42.14 62.22
N SER A 259 -23.89 -42.67 61.86
CA SER A 259 -24.81 -42.11 60.87
C SER A 259 -26.26 -42.48 61.26
N HIS A 260 -27.08 -41.48 61.60
CA HIS A 260 -28.52 -41.57 61.40
C HIS A 260 -28.93 -40.42 60.48
N GLY A 261 -29.64 -40.76 59.41
CA GLY A 261 -30.18 -39.81 58.46
C GLY A 261 -31.69 -39.77 58.58
N HIS A 262 -32.25 -38.59 58.38
CA HIS A 262 -33.67 -38.38 58.15
C HIS A 262 -33.85 -38.12 56.65
N ALA A 263 -34.83 -38.76 56.02
CA ALA A 263 -35.32 -38.25 54.76
C ALA A 263 -35.86 -36.83 55.03
N ILE A 264 -35.77 -35.91 54.06
CA ILE A 264 -36.29 -34.53 54.25
C ILE A 264 -37.77 -34.56 54.66
N ALA A 265 -38.52 -35.59 54.23
CA ALA A 265 -39.91 -35.83 54.60
C ALA A 265 -40.13 -36.15 56.10
N ASP A 266 -39.12 -36.64 56.81
CA ASP A 266 -39.23 -37.01 58.23
C ASP A 266 -39.29 -35.78 59.15
N ILE A 267 -38.89 -34.61 58.64
CA ILE A 267 -38.92 -33.35 59.38
C ILE A 267 -39.99 -32.46 58.75
N ALA A 268 -41.12 -32.34 59.44
CA ALA A 268 -42.24 -31.51 59.00
C ALA A 268 -41.75 -30.09 58.65
N ASN A 269 -42.14 -29.62 57.47
CA ASN A 269 -41.78 -28.30 56.90
C ASN A 269 -40.33 -28.10 56.44
N LEU A 270 -39.40 -29.04 56.64
CA LEU A 270 -38.00 -28.87 56.23
C LEU A 270 -37.86 -28.73 54.70
N GLN A 271 -38.66 -29.47 53.93
CA GLN A 271 -38.67 -29.33 52.46
C GLN A 271 -39.08 -27.92 52.02
N ALA A 272 -40.05 -27.31 52.71
CA ALA A 272 -40.54 -25.97 52.39
C ALA A 272 -39.50 -24.89 52.76
N GLU A 273 -38.83 -25.02 53.92
CA GLU A 273 -37.74 -24.11 54.31
C GLU A 273 -36.54 -24.21 53.35
N LEU A 274 -36.14 -25.41 52.96
CA LEU A 274 -35.02 -25.61 52.03
C LEU A 274 -35.33 -25.06 50.63
N ASN A 275 -36.55 -25.28 50.13
CA ASN A 275 -36.99 -24.71 48.85
C ASN A 275 -37.05 -23.17 48.92
N GLY A 276 -37.40 -22.60 50.08
CA GLY A 276 -37.42 -21.14 50.29
C GLY A 276 -36.04 -20.48 50.45
N LYS A 277 -35.00 -21.23 50.82
CA LYS A 277 -33.61 -20.73 50.87
C LYS A 277 -33.01 -20.48 49.50
N ALA A 278 -33.51 -21.15 48.46
CA ALA A 278 -32.96 -21.07 47.11
C ALA A 278 -33.52 -19.91 46.28
N GLU A 279 -34.77 -19.47 46.52
CA GLU A 279 -35.42 -18.47 45.67
C GLU A 279 -35.84 -17.20 46.43
N ALA A 280 -35.02 -16.15 46.29
CA ALA A 280 -35.51 -14.78 46.32
C ALA A 280 -34.69 -13.84 45.43
N ALA A 281 -33.35 -13.90 45.47
CA ALA A 281 -32.44 -13.32 44.49
C ALA A 281 -31.01 -13.50 45.01
N HIS A 282 -30.21 -14.33 44.36
CA HIS A 282 -28.78 -14.11 44.43
C HIS A 282 -28.25 -14.00 43.01
N THR A 283 -27.48 -12.95 42.78
CA THR A 283 -26.77 -12.70 41.54
C THR A 283 -25.33 -13.11 41.75
N HIS A 284 -24.74 -13.78 40.76
CA HIS A 284 -23.31 -14.00 40.72
C HIS A 284 -22.69 -12.90 39.86
N ALA A 285 -21.71 -12.18 40.41
CA ALA A 285 -20.80 -11.44 39.56
C ALA A 285 -20.07 -12.44 38.64
N ILE A 286 -19.73 -12.06 37.41
CA ILE A 286 -19.04 -12.96 36.46
C ILE A 286 -17.76 -13.57 37.07
N SER A 287 -17.09 -12.81 37.93
CA SER A 287 -15.91 -13.23 38.69
C SER A 287 -16.15 -14.41 39.65
N ALA A 288 -17.40 -14.66 40.05
CA ALA A 288 -17.75 -15.77 40.94
C ALA A 288 -17.71 -17.13 40.25
N ILE A 289 -17.63 -17.17 38.91
CA ILE A 289 -17.52 -18.40 38.14
C ILE A 289 -16.15 -18.39 37.45
N THR A 290 -15.24 -19.23 37.96
CA THR A 290 -13.91 -19.40 37.38
C THR A 290 -14.03 -19.72 35.89
N ASN A 291 -13.29 -18.97 35.05
CA ASN A 291 -13.26 -19.07 33.59
C ASN A 291 -14.51 -18.57 32.83
N LEU A 292 -15.58 -18.10 33.48
CA LEU A 292 -16.72 -17.56 32.75
C LEU A 292 -16.38 -16.28 31.97
N GLN A 293 -15.56 -15.40 32.56
CA GLN A 293 -15.06 -14.20 31.89
C GLN A 293 -14.28 -14.57 30.61
N ASN A 294 -13.32 -15.50 30.72
CA ASN A 294 -12.55 -15.99 29.57
C ASN A 294 -13.42 -16.66 28.50
N ALA A 295 -14.45 -17.40 28.91
CA ALA A 295 -15.38 -18.05 27.98
C ALA A 295 -16.26 -17.03 27.23
N LEU A 296 -16.68 -15.96 27.90
CA LEU A 296 -17.44 -14.86 27.29
C LEU A 296 -16.55 -13.98 26.40
N ASP A 297 -15.35 -13.66 26.85
CA ASP A 297 -14.35 -12.91 26.06
C ASP A 297 -13.93 -13.69 24.81
N GLY A 298 -13.90 -15.02 24.86
CA GLY A 298 -13.69 -15.89 23.71
C GLY A 298 -14.90 -16.05 22.77
N LYS A 299 -16.10 -15.61 23.17
CA LYS A 299 -17.31 -15.59 22.32
C LYS A 299 -17.46 -14.28 21.55
N ALA A 300 -16.80 -13.20 21.99
CA ALA A 300 -16.59 -12.04 21.14
C ALA A 300 -15.62 -12.47 20.02
N ALA A 301 -16.14 -12.63 18.81
CA ALA A 301 -15.30 -13.02 17.68
C ALA A 301 -14.10 -12.07 17.56
N THR A 302 -12.89 -12.64 17.45
CA THR A 302 -11.62 -11.91 17.26
C THR A 302 -11.64 -10.97 16.04
N SER A 303 -12.62 -11.15 15.16
CA SER A 303 -13.05 -10.22 14.13
C SER A 303 -14.57 -10.34 13.96
N HIS A 304 -15.32 -9.26 14.21
CA HIS A 304 -16.66 -9.10 13.67
C HIS A 304 -16.61 -7.95 12.66
N GLY A 305 -16.95 -8.26 11.42
CA GLY A 305 -17.05 -7.28 10.35
C GLY A 305 -18.50 -7.01 10.03
N HIS A 306 -18.82 -5.77 9.73
CA HIS A 306 -20.09 -5.40 9.14
C HIS A 306 -19.90 -5.19 7.64
N ALA A 307 -20.75 -5.79 6.82
CA ALA A 307 -20.88 -5.33 5.44
C ALA A 307 -21.40 -3.88 5.48
N ILE A 308 -21.04 -3.04 4.51
CA ILE A 308 -21.54 -1.65 4.46
C ILE A 308 -23.08 -1.60 4.49
N GLY A 309 -23.73 -2.63 3.95
CA GLY A 309 -25.19 -2.80 3.98
C GLY A 309 -25.80 -3.05 5.37
N ASP A 310 -25.01 -3.42 6.37
CA ASP A 310 -25.48 -3.63 7.75
C ASP A 310 -25.82 -2.31 8.45
N VAL A 311 -25.33 -1.18 7.91
CA VAL A 311 -25.58 0.16 8.41
C VAL A 311 -26.43 0.93 7.41
N THR A 312 -27.74 0.98 7.65
CA THR A 312 -28.70 1.74 6.85
C THR A 312 -28.23 3.18 6.66
N GLY A 313 -27.97 3.57 5.40
CA GLY A 313 -27.54 4.93 5.03
C GLY A 313 -26.02 5.15 4.96
N LEU A 314 -25.19 4.21 5.39
CA LEU A 314 -23.73 4.34 5.33
C LEU A 314 -23.22 4.37 3.87
N GLN A 315 -23.76 3.51 3.00
CA GLN A 315 -23.43 3.52 1.57
C GLN A 315 -23.71 4.89 0.94
N THR A 316 -24.89 5.46 1.17
CA THR A 316 -25.26 6.80 0.70
C THR A 316 -24.33 7.89 1.23
N ALA A 317 -23.91 7.80 2.50
CA ALA A 317 -22.99 8.77 3.09
C ALA A 317 -21.57 8.68 2.49
N LEU A 318 -21.09 7.47 2.22
CA LEU A 318 -19.79 7.24 1.57
C LEU A 318 -19.80 7.68 0.11
N ASP A 319 -20.84 7.33 -0.64
CA ASP A 319 -21.00 7.76 -2.04
C ASP A 319 -21.12 9.29 -2.14
N GLY A 320 -21.77 9.93 -1.16
CA GLY A 320 -21.85 11.38 -1.05
C GLY A 320 -20.51 12.08 -0.75
N LYS A 321 -19.55 11.38 -0.11
CA LYS A 321 -18.20 11.92 0.14
C LYS A 321 -17.31 11.86 -1.11
N ALA A 322 -17.49 10.88 -1.97
CA ALA A 322 -16.75 10.80 -3.24
C ALA A 322 -17.18 11.88 -4.25
N ALA A 323 -18.46 12.27 -4.25
CA ALA A 323 -19.01 13.24 -5.19
C ALA A 323 -18.68 14.71 -4.87
N ALA A 324 -18.13 15.02 -3.68
CA ALA A 324 -17.67 16.36 -3.34
C ALA A 324 -16.28 16.63 -3.94
N SER A 325 -16.24 16.97 -5.23
CA SER A 325 -15.14 17.61 -5.98
C SER A 325 -13.77 17.57 -5.29
N HIS A 326 -13.05 16.46 -5.44
CA HIS A 326 -11.60 16.48 -5.29
C HIS A 326 -11.00 16.49 -6.69
N THR A 327 -10.29 17.56 -7.01
CA THR A 327 -9.50 17.67 -8.24
C THR A 327 -8.05 17.35 -7.92
N HIS A 328 -7.40 16.60 -8.81
CA HIS A 328 -5.96 16.37 -8.74
C HIS A 328 -5.26 17.28 -9.74
N ALA A 329 -4.27 18.05 -9.30
CA ALA A 329 -3.31 18.63 -10.22
C ALA A 329 -2.53 17.48 -10.90
N ILE A 330 -2.06 17.68 -12.13
CA ILE A 330 -1.28 16.65 -12.86
C ILE A 330 -0.06 16.19 -12.04
N SER A 331 0.51 17.09 -11.24
CA SER A 331 1.62 16.80 -10.31
C SER A 331 1.29 15.78 -9.23
N HIS A 332 0.00 15.54 -8.92
CA HIS A 332 -0.41 14.54 -7.92
C HIS A 332 -0.31 13.11 -8.45
N VAL A 333 -0.08 12.92 -9.76
CA VAL A 333 0.07 11.60 -10.38
C VAL A 333 1.48 11.49 -10.95
N THR A 334 2.35 10.84 -10.18
CA THR A 334 3.74 10.57 -10.57
C THR A 334 3.81 9.90 -11.95
N GLY A 335 4.49 10.54 -12.90
CA GLY A 335 4.65 10.04 -14.27
C GLY A 335 3.54 10.41 -15.25
N LEU A 336 2.41 11.00 -14.80
CA LEU A 336 1.34 11.43 -15.71
C LEU A 336 1.78 12.58 -16.62
N GLN A 337 2.51 13.57 -16.08
CA GLN A 337 3.10 14.65 -16.87
C GLN A 337 4.01 14.08 -17.98
N THR A 338 4.92 13.19 -17.63
CA THR A 338 5.81 12.50 -18.59
C THR A 338 5.04 11.69 -19.63
N ALA A 339 3.95 11.01 -19.24
CA ALA A 339 3.13 10.23 -20.16
C ALA A 339 2.35 11.13 -21.15
N LEU A 340 1.84 12.28 -20.69
CA LEU A 340 1.16 13.26 -21.53
C LEU A 340 2.13 13.99 -22.47
N ASP A 341 3.29 14.41 -21.96
CA ASP A 341 4.36 15.01 -22.76
C ASP A 341 4.87 14.01 -23.83
N GLY A 342 4.92 12.71 -23.47
CA GLY A 342 5.25 11.63 -24.39
C GLY A 342 4.20 11.36 -25.47
N LYS A 343 2.93 11.75 -25.26
CA LYS A 343 1.89 11.66 -26.29
C LYS A 343 1.99 12.76 -27.34
N ALA A 344 2.58 13.90 -27.01
CA ALA A 344 2.75 15.01 -27.95
C ALA A 344 4.01 14.88 -28.83
N ALA A 345 5.06 14.22 -28.33
CA ALA A 345 6.42 14.38 -28.88
C ALA A 345 6.86 13.40 -30.00
N SER A 346 6.06 12.42 -30.44
CA SER A 346 6.54 11.37 -31.37
C SER A 346 5.97 11.43 -32.80
N SER A 347 5.55 12.61 -33.26
CA SER A 347 4.95 12.90 -34.58
C SER A 347 3.47 12.55 -34.70
N HIS A 348 2.67 13.58 -34.97
CA HIS A 348 1.42 13.43 -35.69
C HIS A 348 1.49 14.41 -36.86
N SER A 349 1.28 13.89 -38.07
CA SER A 349 1.16 14.69 -39.28
C SER A 349 -0.32 14.96 -39.54
N HIS A 350 -0.68 16.21 -39.77
CA HIS A 350 -1.99 16.55 -40.29
C HIS A 350 -1.94 16.64 -41.80
N ALA A 351 -2.90 16.01 -42.48
CA ALA A 351 -3.15 16.39 -43.87
C ALA A 351 -3.63 17.85 -43.89
N ILE A 352 -3.27 18.63 -44.90
CA ILE A 352 -3.66 20.06 -44.99
C ILE A 352 -5.19 20.23 -44.88
N ALA A 353 -5.96 19.24 -45.36
CA ALA A 353 -7.42 19.21 -45.27
C ALA A 353 -7.97 19.11 -43.83
N GLU A 354 -7.18 18.64 -42.86
CA GLU A 354 -7.59 18.52 -41.46
C GLU A 354 -7.49 19.84 -40.69
N VAL A 355 -6.80 20.84 -41.27
CA VAL A 355 -6.64 22.16 -40.68
C VAL A 355 -7.42 23.17 -41.51
N THR A 356 -8.66 23.42 -41.10
CA THR A 356 -9.55 24.40 -41.73
C THR A 356 -8.85 25.76 -41.89
N GLY A 357 -8.68 26.21 -43.13
CA GLY A 357 -8.04 27.49 -43.45
C GLY A 357 -6.54 27.43 -43.74
N LEU A 358 -5.84 26.34 -43.43
CA LEU A 358 -4.40 26.21 -43.72
C LEU A 358 -4.11 26.17 -45.23
N GLN A 359 -4.96 25.50 -46.02
CA GLN A 359 -4.85 25.51 -47.48
C GLN A 359 -4.94 26.95 -48.03
N ALA A 360 -5.93 27.72 -47.60
CA ALA A 360 -6.10 29.11 -48.04
C ALA A 360 -4.94 30.02 -47.61
N ALA A 361 -4.36 29.79 -46.42
CA ALA A 361 -3.20 30.52 -45.94
C ALA A 361 -1.92 30.18 -46.73
N LEU A 362 -1.73 28.90 -47.10
CA LEU A 362 -0.61 28.46 -47.93
C LEU A 362 -0.74 28.93 -49.38
N ASP A 363 -1.96 28.91 -49.93
CA ASP A 363 -2.25 29.45 -51.26
C ASP A 363 -2.03 30.97 -51.31
N ALA A 364 -2.25 31.67 -50.19
CA ALA A 364 -1.90 33.08 -50.04
C ALA A 364 -0.38 33.31 -49.82
N ALA A 365 0.35 32.30 -49.35
CA ALA A 365 1.78 32.39 -49.03
C ALA A 365 2.71 31.91 -50.17
N GLY A 366 2.25 31.09 -51.11
CA GLY A 366 3.00 30.70 -52.33
C GLY A 366 2.55 31.53 -53.55
N ALA A 367 3.35 32.36 -54.20
CA ALA A 367 4.81 32.43 -54.29
C ALA A 367 5.29 33.88 -54.55
N PRO A 368 6.48 34.29 -54.05
CA PRO A 368 7.23 35.37 -54.68
C PRO A 368 7.64 34.94 -56.09
N GLU A 369 7.39 35.80 -57.06
CA GLU A 369 7.67 35.57 -58.47
C GLU A 369 9.15 35.22 -58.71
N ALA A 370 9.38 34.35 -59.69
CA ALA A 370 10.69 34.12 -60.26
C ALA A 370 11.30 35.46 -60.70
N SER A 371 12.45 35.82 -60.15
CA SER A 371 13.29 36.88 -60.69
C SER A 371 13.72 36.52 -62.12
N ASP A 372 13.51 37.47 -63.05
CA ASP A 372 13.92 37.49 -64.46
C ASP A 372 13.05 36.74 -65.48
N ALA A 373 11.83 37.27 -65.72
CA ALA A 373 11.28 37.61 -67.05
C ALA A 373 9.86 38.21 -66.89
N GLN A 374 9.75 39.54 -66.83
CA GLN A 374 8.44 40.22 -66.77
C GLN A 374 7.74 40.17 -68.15
N VAL A 375 6.94 39.14 -68.39
CA VAL A 375 5.96 39.14 -69.48
C VAL A 375 4.73 39.90 -69.01
N GLN A 376 4.63 41.19 -69.32
CA GLN A 376 3.42 41.98 -69.03
C GLN A 376 2.27 41.51 -69.92
N ALA A 377 1.20 40.98 -69.31
CA ALA A 377 -0.05 40.70 -70.01
C ALA A 377 -0.80 42.01 -70.30
N LEU A 378 -1.39 42.13 -71.49
CA LEU A 378 -2.08 43.34 -71.97
C LEU A 378 -3.47 43.56 -71.32
N THR A 379 -3.75 42.95 -70.17
CA THR A 379 -5.10 43.02 -69.56
C THR A 379 -5.01 43.53 -68.13
N ASP A 380 -5.93 44.44 -67.78
CA ASP A 380 -6.10 45.01 -66.44
C ASP A 380 -6.71 44.01 -65.43
N GLN A 381 -6.83 42.73 -65.80
CA GLN A 381 -7.34 41.69 -64.91
C GLN A 381 -6.20 40.84 -64.37
N LEU A 382 -5.99 40.98 -63.06
CA LEU A 382 -5.19 40.12 -62.17
C LEU A 382 -5.72 38.68 -62.18
N LEU A 383 -5.54 37.99 -63.30
CA LEU A 383 -5.74 36.55 -63.44
C LEU A 383 -4.35 35.93 -63.51
N MET A 384 -4.07 35.00 -62.60
CA MET A 384 -2.77 34.33 -62.47
C MET A 384 -2.25 33.84 -63.83
N LEU A 385 -1.02 34.23 -64.15
CA LEU A 385 -0.30 33.88 -65.37
C LEU A 385 0.18 32.42 -65.25
N THR A 386 -0.64 31.47 -65.70
CA THR A 386 -0.26 30.05 -65.67
C THR A 386 0.59 29.69 -66.89
N THR A 387 1.48 28.70 -66.77
CA THR A 387 2.22 28.11 -67.91
C THR A 387 1.31 27.68 -69.06
N ARG A 388 0.08 27.26 -68.74
CA ARG A 388 -0.97 26.96 -69.74
C ARG A 388 -1.40 28.22 -70.52
N ARG A 389 -1.54 29.37 -69.86
CA ARG A 389 -1.94 30.63 -70.50
C ARG A 389 -0.82 31.24 -71.35
N VAL A 390 0.44 31.12 -70.94
CA VAL A 390 1.61 31.52 -71.77
C VAL A 390 1.72 30.64 -73.03
N ARG A 391 1.50 29.32 -72.91
CA ARG A 391 1.43 28.41 -74.06
C ARG A 391 0.28 28.78 -75.01
N SER A 392 -0.91 29.09 -74.49
CA SER A 392 -2.05 29.51 -75.31
C SER A 392 -1.82 30.87 -75.98
N ALA A 393 -1.16 31.83 -75.32
CA ALA A 393 -0.88 33.15 -75.88
C ALA A 393 0.19 33.13 -76.99
N SER A 394 1.17 32.23 -76.91
CA SER A 394 2.24 32.07 -77.91
C SER A 394 1.95 31.04 -79.00
N GLY A 395 0.79 30.37 -78.94
CA GLY A 395 0.39 29.34 -79.90
C GLY A 395 0.29 29.86 -81.34
N LEU A 396 0.66 29.00 -82.29
CA LEU A 396 0.58 29.30 -83.72
C LEU A 396 -0.88 29.21 -84.20
N ILE A 397 -1.42 30.31 -84.72
CA ILE A 397 -2.76 30.31 -85.34
C ILE A 397 -2.68 30.01 -86.83
N TYR A 398 -3.74 29.39 -87.37
CA TYR A 398 -3.86 29.09 -88.80
C TYR A 398 -5.06 29.85 -89.39
N PRO A 399 -4.86 31.02 -90.03
CA PRO A 399 -5.91 31.77 -90.73
C PRO A 399 -6.39 31.09 -92.04
N SER A 400 -6.44 29.75 -92.07
CA SER A 400 -6.79 28.95 -93.26
C SER A 400 -8.17 29.33 -93.80
N GLY A 401 -8.25 29.60 -95.10
CA GLY A 401 -9.52 29.87 -95.80
C GLY A 401 -9.83 31.34 -96.08
N ALA A 402 -9.05 32.30 -95.54
CA ALA A 402 -9.22 33.71 -95.88
C ALA A 402 -8.70 34.00 -97.30
N THR A 403 -9.51 34.66 -98.14
CA THR A 403 -9.11 35.08 -99.50
C THR A 403 -8.11 36.24 -99.43
N ASN A 404 -8.41 37.28 -98.67
CA ASN A 404 -7.46 38.28 -98.19
C ASN A 404 -7.57 38.27 -96.66
N TRP A 405 -6.45 38.41 -95.95
CA TRP A 405 -6.46 38.32 -94.50
C TRP A 405 -6.43 39.72 -93.89
N THR A 406 -7.42 40.03 -93.05
CA THR A 406 -7.45 41.20 -92.16
C THR A 406 -7.11 40.70 -90.76
N PRO A 407 -5.87 40.85 -90.28
CA PRO A 407 -5.50 40.35 -88.96
C PRO A 407 -6.20 41.17 -87.87
N ASP A 408 -6.81 40.50 -86.88
CA ASP A 408 -7.07 41.13 -85.59
C ASP A 408 -5.76 41.05 -84.78
N TRP A 409 -5.12 42.19 -84.59
CA TRP A 409 -3.79 42.27 -83.99
C TRP A 409 -3.77 41.79 -82.54
N ALA A 410 -4.87 41.93 -81.79
CA ALA A 410 -4.95 41.48 -80.40
C ALA A 410 -5.11 39.96 -80.27
N SER A 411 -5.60 39.29 -81.32
CA SER A 411 -5.98 37.87 -81.29
C SER A 411 -4.83 36.86 -81.44
N PHE A 412 -3.63 37.29 -81.83
CA PHE A 412 -2.50 36.38 -82.06
C PHE A 412 -1.14 37.01 -81.76
N ILE A 413 -0.13 36.16 -81.59
CA ILE A 413 1.30 36.54 -81.59
C ILE A 413 1.99 35.94 -82.82
N ASN A 414 1.74 34.65 -83.10
CA ASN A 414 2.31 33.91 -84.21
C ASN A 414 1.21 33.34 -85.11
N ALA A 415 1.33 33.51 -86.43
CA ALA A 415 0.40 32.95 -87.41
C ALA A 415 1.13 32.20 -88.53
N SER A 416 0.50 31.16 -89.07
CA SER A 416 0.93 30.45 -90.28
C SER A 416 -0.14 30.59 -91.36
N TRP A 417 0.10 31.45 -92.34
CA TRP A 417 -0.84 31.76 -93.40
C TRP A 417 -0.44 31.11 -94.72
N ALA A 418 -1.18 30.06 -95.09
CA ALA A 418 -0.98 29.37 -96.35
C ALA A 418 -1.75 30.06 -97.49
N LEU A 419 -1.07 30.33 -98.61
CA LEU A 419 -1.61 31.03 -99.78
C LEU A 419 -2.13 30.05 -100.84
N PRO A 420 -3.45 29.97 -101.07
CA PRO A 420 -4.03 29.24 -102.21
C PRO A 420 -3.94 30.00 -103.54
N GLY A 421 -3.57 31.28 -103.51
CA GLY A 421 -3.47 32.19 -104.65
C GLY A 421 -2.73 33.46 -104.26
N ASN A 422 -2.57 34.42 -105.18
CA ASN A 422 -2.03 35.74 -104.82
C ASN A 422 -3.04 36.45 -103.91
N ARG A 423 -2.61 36.87 -102.72
CA ARG A 423 -3.48 37.43 -101.68
C ARG A 423 -2.97 38.76 -101.17
N THR A 424 -3.88 39.54 -100.57
CA THR A 424 -3.53 40.76 -99.83
C THR A 424 -3.58 40.50 -98.33
N LEU A 425 -2.52 40.90 -97.64
CA LEU A 425 -2.53 41.13 -96.21
C LEU A 425 -3.11 42.53 -95.97
N ASN A 426 -4.40 42.59 -95.60
CA ASN A 426 -5.11 43.85 -95.37
C ASN A 426 -4.59 44.55 -94.11
N ASN A 427 -4.94 45.83 -93.96
CA ASN A 427 -4.66 46.58 -92.73
C ASN A 427 -5.29 45.86 -91.53
N PRO A 428 -4.55 45.61 -90.45
CA PRO A 428 -5.08 44.92 -89.30
C PRO A 428 -6.02 45.82 -88.49
N VAL A 429 -6.88 45.19 -87.70
CA VAL A 429 -7.74 45.83 -86.70
C VAL A 429 -7.13 45.66 -85.31
N ASP A 430 -7.56 46.51 -84.36
CA ASP A 430 -7.15 46.45 -82.95
C ASP A 430 -5.63 46.45 -82.73
N VAL A 431 -4.92 47.21 -83.57
CA VAL A 431 -3.46 47.33 -83.53
C VAL A 431 -3.00 47.94 -82.21
N ILE A 432 -2.09 47.24 -81.55
CA ILE A 432 -1.50 47.64 -80.27
C ILE A 432 -0.06 48.11 -80.54
N PRO A 433 0.22 49.43 -80.50
CA PRO A 433 1.56 49.97 -80.69
C PRO A 433 2.58 49.37 -79.71
N GLY A 434 3.83 49.23 -80.16
CA GLY A 434 4.93 48.68 -79.38
C GLY A 434 4.99 47.15 -79.34
N THR A 435 4.08 46.45 -80.01
CA THR A 435 4.05 44.97 -80.01
C THR A 435 4.48 44.37 -81.34
N CYS A 436 5.07 43.18 -81.29
CA CYS A 436 5.51 42.41 -82.45
C CYS A 436 4.55 41.26 -82.78
N ARG A 437 4.42 40.93 -84.07
CA ARG A 437 3.76 39.73 -84.58
C ARG A 437 4.66 39.01 -85.55
N THR A 438 4.52 37.70 -85.61
CA THR A 438 5.23 36.87 -86.59
C THR A 438 4.21 36.16 -87.48
N VAL A 439 4.40 36.25 -88.80
CA VAL A 439 3.55 35.56 -89.77
C VAL A 439 4.42 34.75 -90.71
N LEU A 440 4.28 33.43 -90.66
CA LEU A 440 4.86 32.52 -91.65
C LEU A 440 3.92 32.45 -92.84
N VAL A 441 4.39 32.85 -94.03
CA VAL A 441 3.61 32.82 -95.27
C VAL A 441 4.19 31.74 -96.18
N SER A 442 3.35 30.81 -96.64
CA SER A 442 3.78 29.70 -97.51
C SER A 442 2.82 29.48 -98.67
N GLY A 443 3.29 28.94 -99.79
CA GLY A 443 2.42 28.51 -100.88
C GLY A 443 1.77 27.16 -100.58
N THR A 444 0.52 26.98 -101.00
CA THR A 444 -0.15 25.65 -100.89
C THR A 444 0.13 24.74 -102.08
N THR A 445 0.68 25.27 -103.18
CA THR A 445 1.00 24.54 -104.41
C THR A 445 2.34 25.00 -104.97
N SER A 446 2.89 24.26 -105.93
CA SER A 446 4.15 24.61 -106.63
C SER A 446 4.05 25.86 -107.52
N THR A 447 2.90 26.54 -107.54
CA THR A 447 2.73 27.78 -108.30
C THR A 447 3.13 28.97 -107.44
N ASN A 448 4.06 29.78 -107.93
CA ASN A 448 4.47 31.03 -107.31
C ASN A 448 3.28 31.93 -106.96
N ARG A 449 3.16 32.28 -105.67
CA ARG A 449 2.15 33.18 -105.08
C ARG A 449 2.82 34.40 -104.48
N THR A 450 2.29 35.57 -104.77
CA THR A 450 2.72 36.82 -104.13
C THR A 450 1.76 37.26 -103.05
N VAL A 451 2.29 37.99 -102.07
CA VAL A 451 1.51 38.69 -101.05
C VAL A 451 1.61 40.19 -101.30
N SER A 452 0.48 40.86 -101.47
CA SER A 452 0.41 42.33 -101.45
C SER A 452 0.03 42.82 -100.06
N PHE A 453 0.38 44.07 -99.74
CA PHE A 453 0.17 44.62 -98.40
C PHE A 453 -0.78 45.82 -98.43
N GLY A 454 -1.59 45.95 -97.38
CA GLY A 454 -2.40 47.13 -97.14
C GLY A 454 -1.59 48.41 -96.87
N SER A 455 -2.27 49.54 -96.85
CA SER A 455 -1.66 50.86 -96.69
C SER A 455 -1.03 51.15 -95.33
N TYR A 456 -1.09 50.25 -94.34
CA TYR A 456 -0.42 50.42 -93.04
C TYR A 456 0.99 49.84 -92.99
N TYR A 457 1.33 48.91 -93.90
CA TYR A 457 2.62 48.24 -93.89
C TYR A 457 3.69 49.08 -94.59
N ARG A 458 4.88 49.19 -93.98
CA ARG A 458 6.05 49.93 -94.46
C ARG A 458 7.31 49.12 -94.20
N GLY A 459 8.44 49.56 -94.74
CA GLY A 459 9.74 48.89 -94.52
C GLY A 459 10.07 47.93 -95.64
N ASN A 460 10.66 46.78 -95.29
CA ASN A 460 11.09 45.77 -96.25
C ASN A 460 9.91 44.83 -96.57
N LEU A 461 9.02 45.27 -97.45
CA LEU A 461 7.91 44.45 -97.92
C LEU A 461 8.42 43.43 -98.96
N PRO A 462 8.10 42.13 -98.83
CA PRO A 462 8.51 41.14 -99.81
C PRO A 462 7.75 41.34 -101.13
N ASP A 463 8.52 41.47 -102.21
CA ASP A 463 8.02 41.38 -103.59
C ASP A 463 8.21 39.96 -104.17
N GLU A 464 8.78 39.06 -103.37
CA GLU A 464 9.13 37.69 -103.75
C GLU A 464 7.90 36.76 -103.69
N ALA A 465 7.88 35.77 -104.58
CA ALA A 465 6.83 34.76 -104.59
C ALA A 465 7.18 33.55 -103.71
N VAL A 466 6.16 32.96 -103.09
CA VAL A 466 6.21 31.68 -102.34
C VAL A 466 5.47 30.58 -103.08
N ASP A 467 5.93 29.35 -102.94
CA ASP A 467 5.31 28.14 -103.47
C ASP A 467 5.25 27.06 -102.37
N SER A 468 4.93 25.81 -102.72
CA SER A 468 4.89 24.71 -101.77
C SER A 468 6.25 24.31 -101.18
N ALA A 469 7.36 24.83 -101.70
CA ALA A 469 8.72 24.52 -101.24
C ALA A 469 9.41 25.71 -100.55
N SER A 470 8.76 26.87 -100.48
CA SER A 470 9.33 28.11 -99.95
C SER A 470 8.37 28.85 -99.04
N TYR A 471 8.93 29.56 -98.06
CA TYR A 471 8.17 30.42 -97.17
C TYR A 471 8.86 31.76 -96.98
N ILE A 472 8.06 32.74 -96.56
CA ILE A 472 8.52 34.04 -96.11
C ILE A 472 8.08 34.18 -94.66
N LEU A 473 9.03 34.43 -93.77
CA LEU A 473 8.74 34.81 -92.40
C LEU A 473 8.66 36.33 -92.32
N LEU A 474 7.46 36.85 -92.02
CA LEU A 474 7.23 38.26 -91.76
C LEU A 474 7.37 38.54 -90.27
N SER A 475 8.21 39.50 -89.92
CA SER A 475 8.22 40.13 -88.61
C SER A 475 7.56 41.49 -88.72
N LEU A 476 6.46 41.67 -88.00
CA LEU A 476 5.61 42.87 -88.05
C LEU A 476 5.74 43.60 -86.71
N PHE A 477 6.16 44.87 -86.74
CA PHE A 477 6.23 45.73 -85.56
C PHE A 477 5.26 46.90 -85.69
N ALA A 478 4.29 47.00 -84.78
CA ALA A 478 3.36 48.12 -84.75
C ALA A 478 4.03 49.34 -84.11
N VAL A 479 4.36 50.36 -84.90
CA VAL A 479 4.90 51.64 -84.38
C VAL A 479 3.75 52.53 -83.88
N THR A 480 2.67 52.58 -84.66
CA THR A 480 1.41 53.27 -84.32
C THR A 480 0.24 52.39 -84.73
N PRO A 481 -1.02 52.72 -84.36
CA PRO A 481 -2.18 51.93 -84.76
C PRO A 481 -2.37 51.81 -86.28
N THR A 482 -1.71 52.67 -87.07
CA THR A 482 -1.84 52.71 -88.54
C THR A 482 -0.50 52.59 -89.27
N GLN A 483 0.59 52.30 -88.56
CA GLN A 483 1.93 52.15 -89.13
C GLN A 483 2.61 50.89 -88.60
N ILE A 484 2.84 49.94 -89.50
CA ILE A 484 3.45 48.65 -89.21
C ILE A 484 4.73 48.54 -90.02
N ILE A 485 5.86 48.40 -89.32
CA ILE A 485 7.15 48.14 -89.95
C ILE A 485 7.26 46.64 -90.16
N VAL A 486 7.50 46.25 -91.41
CA VAL A 486 7.70 44.87 -91.83
C VAL A 486 9.18 44.67 -92.13
N SER A 487 9.72 43.58 -91.59
CA SER A 487 10.91 42.95 -92.11
C SER A 487 10.56 41.52 -92.51
N HIS A 488 11.19 41.01 -93.56
CA HIS A 488 10.99 39.63 -93.97
C HIS A 488 12.31 38.90 -94.16
N VAL A 489 12.27 37.60 -93.93
CA VAL A 489 13.33 36.67 -94.30
C VAL A 489 12.70 35.60 -95.18
N ARG A 490 13.32 35.33 -96.32
CA ARG A 490 12.99 34.19 -97.16
C ARG A 490 13.96 33.06 -96.86
N GLU A 491 13.44 31.89 -96.55
CA GLU A 491 14.23 30.66 -96.43
C GLU A 491 13.66 29.63 -97.41
N GLY A 492 14.56 29.02 -98.18
CA GLY A 492 14.25 27.92 -99.09
C GLY A 492 14.43 26.59 -98.38
N ASN A 493 13.44 25.69 -98.53
CA ASN A 493 13.34 24.35 -97.95
C ASN A 493 13.26 24.29 -96.40
N LEU A 494 12.03 24.10 -95.89
CA LEU A 494 11.82 23.39 -94.63
C LEU A 494 12.18 21.92 -94.88
N VAL A 495 13.28 21.44 -94.30
CA VAL A 495 13.45 20.00 -94.07
C VAL A 495 12.73 19.64 -92.78
#